data_AF-A0A370TQC5-F1
#
_entry.id   AF-A0A370TQC5-F1
#
_cell.length_a   1.000
_cell.length_b   1.000
_cell.length_c   1.000
_cell.angle_alpha   90.00
_cell.angle_beta   90.00
_cell.angle_gamma   90.00
#
_symmetry.space_group_name_H-M   'P 1'
#
loop_
_entity.id
_entity.type
_entity.pdbx_description
1 polymer ?
#
loop_
_entity_poly.entity_id
_entity_poly.type
_entity_poly.pdbx_seq_one_letter_code
_entity_poly.pdbx_strand_id
1 'polypeptide(L)'
;MPKVYLLDYVAGNIRSLVNAIEKVGYTVEWIKSPEDVEKADKLILPGVGHFGHCMTQISNAGYLPAIRKHIESGKPFMGICVGLQSLFEGSSENSSVPGLGIIKGHLDRFDDSSKAVPHIGWNSANTSDKQVFGLRPSSKYYYVHSYKVPYKKGELENQGWTVATARYGDEEFVGAVAKGNILATQFHPEKSGVAGLRVLKAFLDGKQESEVNAAIKAVEEGLTRRVIACLDVRTNDQGDLVVTKGDQYDVREKSEAGNVRNLGKPVEMARKYYEQGADEVTFLNITSFRDCPLKDLPMLEILRKTSETVFVPLTIGGGIRDTTDTDGTKVSALDIATMYFKSGADKVSIGSDAVTAAEEYYAAGKKLSGKTAIEQISQAYGNQAVVVSVDPKRIYVSEAAATKHNTVQTKYPGPNGEQTCWYACTIKGGRETRDMDVVELVAAVEAMGAGEILLNCIDKDGTNSGFDLELINQVKGAIKIPVIASSGAGNPGHFEDVFAKTTTDAALGAGMFHRGEYTVKQVKDFLGEKGLMVRQFESEL
;
A
#
# COMPACT_ATOMS: atom_id res chain seq x y z
N MET A 1 -6.48 8.01 30.06
CA MET A 1 -6.95 8.41 28.72
C MET A 1 -8.31 7.76 28.48
N PRO A 2 -9.24 8.41 27.75
CA PRO A 2 -10.50 7.78 27.36
C PRO A 2 -10.26 6.51 26.55
N LYS A 3 -11.16 5.53 26.67
CA LYS A 3 -11.05 4.24 25.99
C LYS A 3 -11.82 4.21 24.68
N VAL A 4 -11.31 3.47 23.71
CA VAL A 4 -12.03 3.03 22.52
C VAL A 4 -11.84 1.53 22.37
N TYR A 5 -12.90 0.84 21.96
CA TYR A 5 -12.89 -0.60 21.82
C TYR A 5 -12.62 -0.97 20.36
N LEU A 6 -11.67 -1.87 20.16
CA LEU A 6 -11.22 -2.30 18.85
C LEU A 6 -11.49 -3.79 18.66
N LEU A 7 -12.23 -4.13 17.61
CA LEU A 7 -12.45 -5.51 17.21
C LEU A 7 -11.29 -5.95 16.31
N ASP A 8 -10.44 -6.86 16.80
CA ASP A 8 -9.43 -7.53 15.98
C ASP A 8 -9.94 -8.91 15.56
N TYR A 9 -10.36 -9.02 14.31
CA TYR A 9 -10.99 -10.24 13.77
C TYR A 9 -10.34 -10.73 12.47
N VAL A 10 -9.42 -9.96 11.89
CA VAL A 10 -8.77 -10.26 10.60
C VAL A 10 -7.29 -9.94 10.66
N ALA A 11 -6.53 -10.75 9.93
CA ALA A 11 -5.10 -10.59 9.76
C ALA A 11 -4.80 -9.31 8.96
N GLY A 12 -3.98 -8.43 9.52
CA GLY A 12 -3.56 -7.18 8.86
C GLY A 12 -2.77 -6.27 9.80
N ASN A 13 -2.51 -5.05 9.35
CA ASN A 13 -1.78 -4.04 10.12
C ASN A 13 -2.66 -3.29 11.12
N ILE A 14 -3.08 -3.98 12.18
CA ILE A 14 -3.86 -3.35 13.24
C ILE A 14 -3.05 -2.32 14.04
N ARG A 15 -1.72 -2.46 14.07
CA ARG A 15 -0.83 -1.66 14.90
C ARG A 15 -0.86 -0.18 14.53
N SER A 16 -0.92 0.13 13.24
CA SER A 16 -0.97 1.54 12.79
C SER A 16 -2.23 2.25 13.29
N LEU A 17 -3.36 1.54 13.35
CA LEU A 17 -4.59 2.09 13.91
C LEU A 17 -4.49 2.29 15.42
N VAL A 18 -3.91 1.33 16.15
CA VAL A 18 -3.63 1.48 17.59
C VAL A 18 -2.78 2.72 17.86
N ASN A 19 -1.66 2.86 17.14
CA ASN A 19 -0.77 4.01 17.30
C ASN A 19 -1.47 5.33 16.92
N ALA A 20 -2.32 5.32 15.90
CA ALA A 20 -3.10 6.50 15.49
C ALA A 20 -4.10 6.92 16.58
N ILE A 21 -4.79 5.96 17.19
CA ILE A 21 -5.72 6.17 18.32
C ILE A 21 -4.97 6.75 19.53
N GLU A 22 -3.81 6.18 19.86
CA GLU A 22 -2.94 6.67 20.94
C GLU A 22 -2.42 8.08 20.67
N LYS A 23 -2.02 8.35 19.42
CA LYS A 23 -1.56 9.67 18.98
C LYS A 23 -2.61 10.77 19.17
N VAL A 24 -3.89 10.44 19.03
CA VAL A 24 -5.00 11.40 19.21
C VAL A 24 -5.55 11.44 20.65
N GLY A 25 -4.90 10.76 21.60
CA GLY A 25 -5.16 10.89 23.04
C GLY A 25 -6.08 9.84 23.65
N TYR A 26 -6.28 8.71 22.98
CA TYR A 26 -7.14 7.61 23.42
C TYR A 26 -6.32 6.34 23.69
N THR A 27 -6.88 5.38 24.40
CA THR A 27 -6.27 4.06 24.59
C THR A 27 -7.19 2.98 24.05
N VAL A 28 -6.60 1.93 23.45
CA VAL A 28 -7.35 0.80 22.91
C VAL A 28 -7.68 -0.22 24.00
N GLU A 29 -8.94 -0.63 24.04
CA GLU A 29 -9.40 -1.83 24.74
C GLU A 29 -9.79 -2.89 23.69
N TRP A 30 -9.26 -4.11 23.81
CA TRP A 30 -9.51 -5.14 22.82
C TRP A 30 -10.83 -5.86 23.07
N ILE A 31 -11.64 -6.00 22.04
CA ILE A 31 -12.78 -6.92 22.04
C ILE A 31 -12.25 -8.33 21.81
N LYS A 32 -12.42 -9.22 22.80
CA LYS A 32 -11.93 -10.60 22.73
C LYS A 32 -13.06 -11.62 22.55
N SER A 33 -14.28 -11.22 22.88
CA SER A 33 -15.48 -12.01 22.65
C SER A 33 -16.69 -11.12 22.32
N PRO A 34 -17.77 -11.66 21.73
CA PRO A 34 -18.97 -10.88 21.41
C PRO A 34 -19.58 -10.12 22.60
N GLU A 35 -19.45 -10.65 23.82
CA GLU A 35 -19.94 -10.02 25.04
C GLU A 35 -19.19 -8.74 25.40
N ASP A 36 -17.94 -8.60 24.96
CA ASP A 36 -17.17 -7.37 25.18
C ASP A 36 -17.71 -6.19 24.36
N VAL A 37 -18.40 -6.46 23.25
CA VAL A 37 -18.95 -5.42 22.36
C VAL A 37 -20.00 -4.58 23.11
N GLU A 38 -20.79 -5.19 23.98
CA GLU A 38 -21.80 -4.46 24.76
C GLU A 38 -21.18 -3.45 25.73
N LYS A 39 -19.96 -3.73 26.22
CA LYS A 39 -19.19 -2.86 27.11
C LYS A 39 -18.58 -1.66 26.37
N ALA A 40 -18.53 -1.70 25.04
CA ALA A 40 -17.90 -0.65 24.26
C ALA A 40 -18.69 0.65 24.35
N ASP A 41 -18.05 1.75 24.77
CA ASP A 41 -18.62 3.10 24.66
C ASP A 41 -18.43 3.69 23.26
N LYS A 42 -17.37 3.26 22.58
CA LYS A 42 -17.02 3.59 21.20
C LYS A 42 -16.42 2.34 20.59
N LEU A 43 -16.96 1.88 19.47
CA LEU A 43 -16.49 0.69 18.78
C LEU A 43 -15.86 1.09 17.45
N ILE A 44 -14.67 0.59 17.18
CA ILE A 44 -14.06 0.65 15.85
C ILE A 44 -13.99 -0.77 15.30
N LEU A 45 -14.53 -0.94 14.10
CA LEU A 45 -14.45 -2.13 13.27
C LEU A 45 -13.49 -1.86 12.10
N PRO A 46 -12.20 -2.18 12.24
CA PRO A 46 -11.24 -2.10 11.15
C PRO A 46 -11.35 -3.34 10.27
N GLY A 47 -11.00 -3.26 9.00
CA GLY A 47 -10.81 -4.47 8.21
C GLY A 47 -9.97 -4.25 6.98
N VAL A 48 -9.04 -5.19 6.74
CA VAL A 48 -8.14 -5.22 5.59
C VAL A 48 -8.31 -6.58 4.92
N GLY A 49 -8.33 -6.60 3.59
CA GLY A 49 -8.31 -7.83 2.81
C GLY A 49 -9.66 -8.24 2.24
N HIS A 50 -9.80 -9.54 1.96
CA HIS A 50 -10.90 -10.06 1.16
C HIS A 50 -12.23 -10.06 1.94
N PHE A 51 -13.27 -9.41 1.42
CA PHE A 51 -14.57 -9.23 2.06
C PHE A 51 -15.16 -10.54 2.58
N GLY A 52 -15.20 -11.57 1.73
CA GLY A 52 -15.76 -12.87 2.10
C GLY A 52 -15.01 -13.55 3.26
N HIS A 53 -13.69 -13.40 3.32
CA HIS A 53 -12.86 -13.93 4.40
C HIS A 53 -13.19 -13.19 5.70
N CYS A 54 -13.16 -11.86 5.65
CA CYS A 54 -13.46 -10.99 6.78
C CYS A 54 -14.85 -11.28 7.36
N MET A 55 -15.89 -11.26 6.52
CA MET A 55 -17.27 -11.46 6.96
C MET A 55 -17.52 -12.87 7.49
N THR A 56 -16.89 -13.89 6.91
CA THR A 56 -16.97 -15.26 7.43
C THR A 56 -16.34 -15.37 8.82
N GLN A 57 -15.18 -14.75 9.06
CA GLN A 57 -14.55 -14.73 10.39
C GLN A 57 -15.43 -14.02 11.43
N ILE A 58 -15.95 -12.82 11.13
CA ILE A 58 -16.84 -12.07 12.03
C ILE A 58 -18.11 -12.88 12.34
N SER A 59 -18.70 -13.50 11.31
CA SER A 59 -19.91 -14.30 11.44
C SER A 59 -19.69 -15.52 12.31
N ASN A 60 -18.64 -16.32 12.02
CA ASN A 60 -18.34 -17.55 12.76
C ASN A 60 -17.99 -17.29 14.22
N ALA A 61 -17.37 -16.15 14.51
CA ALA A 61 -17.06 -15.73 15.88
C ALA A 61 -18.27 -15.11 16.62
N GLY A 62 -19.43 -14.98 15.97
CA GLY A 62 -20.67 -14.51 16.61
C GLY A 62 -20.73 -12.99 16.84
N TYR A 63 -19.89 -12.21 16.17
CA TYR A 63 -19.82 -10.76 16.38
C TYR A 63 -20.94 -9.98 15.67
N LEU A 64 -21.55 -10.51 14.59
CA LEU A 64 -22.54 -9.75 13.80
C LEU A 64 -23.74 -9.26 14.63
N PRO A 65 -24.41 -10.10 15.46
CA PRO A 65 -25.52 -9.63 16.28
C PRO A 65 -25.08 -8.60 17.32
N ALA A 66 -23.89 -8.77 17.90
CA ALA A 66 -23.35 -7.88 18.92
C ALA A 66 -23.03 -6.48 18.34
N ILE A 67 -22.42 -6.42 17.15
CA ILE A 67 -22.16 -5.17 16.42
C ILE A 67 -23.47 -4.47 16.08
N ARG A 68 -24.47 -5.20 15.57
CA ARG A 68 -25.78 -4.63 15.25
C ARG A 68 -26.44 -4.02 16.49
N LYS A 69 -26.45 -4.74 17.62
CA LYS A 69 -26.97 -4.23 18.90
C LYS A 69 -26.25 -2.96 19.37
N HIS A 70 -24.93 -2.90 19.23
CA HIS A 70 -24.13 -1.71 19.56
C HIS A 70 -24.57 -0.50 18.73
N ILE A 71 -24.70 -0.67 17.41
CA ILE A 71 -25.12 0.38 16.49
C ILE A 71 -26.55 0.85 16.82
N GLU A 72 -27.49 -0.07 17.01
CA GLU A 72 -28.90 0.21 17.34
C GLU A 72 -29.07 0.92 18.68
N SER A 73 -28.15 0.70 19.63
CA SER A 73 -28.15 1.40 20.93
C SER A 73 -27.75 2.88 20.85
N GLY A 74 -27.34 3.36 19.68
CA GLY A 74 -26.92 4.75 19.46
C GLY A 74 -25.49 5.06 19.92
N LYS A 75 -24.72 4.04 20.31
CA LYS A 75 -23.31 4.21 20.71
C LYS A 75 -22.40 4.43 19.50
N PRO A 76 -21.37 5.31 19.57
CA PRO A 76 -20.48 5.57 18.45
C PRO A 76 -19.87 4.31 17.82
N PHE A 77 -19.95 4.21 16.51
CA PHE A 77 -19.40 3.13 15.70
C PHE A 77 -18.60 3.70 14.54
N MET A 78 -17.38 3.21 14.34
CA MET A 78 -16.56 3.51 13.17
C MET A 78 -16.22 2.26 12.37
N GLY A 79 -16.56 2.23 11.08
CA GLY A 79 -16.11 1.19 10.15
C GLY A 79 -14.96 1.68 9.27
N ILE A 80 -13.86 0.94 9.15
CA ILE A 80 -12.71 1.33 8.30
C ILE A 80 -12.46 0.27 7.23
N CYS A 81 -12.39 0.70 5.97
CA CYS A 81 -12.19 -0.14 4.79
C CYS A 81 -13.22 -1.28 4.75
N VAL A 82 -12.86 -2.54 4.98
CA VAL A 82 -13.84 -3.65 5.04
C VAL A 82 -14.86 -3.43 6.16
N GLY A 83 -14.54 -2.66 7.20
CA GLY A 83 -15.50 -2.20 8.20
C GLY A 83 -16.59 -1.27 7.66
N LEU A 84 -16.32 -0.47 6.63
CA LEU A 84 -17.36 0.23 5.86
C LEU A 84 -18.14 -0.77 5.00
N GLN A 85 -17.43 -1.62 4.28
CA GLN A 85 -18.04 -2.56 3.33
C GLN A 85 -19.01 -3.52 4.03
N SER A 86 -18.69 -3.95 5.25
CA SER A 86 -19.51 -4.84 6.06
C SER A 86 -20.86 -4.25 6.43
N LEU A 87 -21.05 -2.92 6.38
CA LEU A 87 -22.35 -2.30 6.65
C LEU A 87 -23.37 -2.50 5.53
N PHE A 88 -22.91 -2.81 4.32
CA PHE A 88 -23.73 -3.03 3.13
C PHE A 88 -24.29 -4.47 3.07
N GLU A 89 -25.06 -4.79 2.04
CA GLU A 89 -25.71 -6.11 1.89
C GLU A 89 -24.73 -7.19 1.43
N GLY A 90 -23.70 -6.84 0.67
CA GLY A 90 -22.69 -7.78 0.19
C GLY A 90 -21.70 -7.16 -0.80
N SER A 91 -20.77 -7.98 -1.30
CA SER A 91 -19.74 -7.59 -2.27
C SER A 91 -19.63 -8.62 -3.39
N SER A 92 -19.45 -8.17 -4.64
CA SER A 92 -19.14 -9.08 -5.75
C SER A 92 -17.74 -9.71 -5.66
N GLU A 93 -16.91 -9.29 -4.70
CA GLU A 93 -15.69 -10.02 -4.33
C GLU A 93 -16.01 -11.44 -3.84
N ASN A 94 -17.12 -11.60 -3.11
CA ASN A 94 -17.67 -12.91 -2.79
C ASN A 94 -19.19 -12.81 -2.58
N SER A 95 -19.95 -13.08 -3.64
CA SER A 95 -21.41 -12.97 -3.63
C SER A 95 -22.12 -13.97 -2.72
N SER A 96 -21.41 -14.98 -2.19
CA SER A 96 -21.99 -16.01 -1.32
C SER A 96 -22.03 -15.61 0.16
N VAL A 97 -21.27 -14.57 0.55
CA VAL A 97 -21.16 -14.12 1.94
C VAL A 97 -21.88 -12.77 2.09
N PRO A 98 -22.89 -12.65 2.96
CA PRO A 98 -23.61 -11.38 3.16
C PRO A 98 -22.83 -10.43 4.09
N GLY A 99 -23.11 -9.14 3.95
CA GLY A 99 -22.78 -8.11 4.93
C GLY A 99 -23.81 -8.01 6.06
N LEU A 100 -23.69 -6.98 6.90
CA LEU A 100 -24.65 -6.68 7.98
C LEU A 100 -26.00 -6.18 7.45
N GLY A 101 -26.06 -5.65 6.23
CA GLY A 101 -27.29 -5.15 5.60
C GLY A 101 -27.91 -3.95 6.33
N ILE A 102 -27.10 -3.13 6.99
CA ILE A 102 -27.54 -1.88 7.65
C ILE A 102 -27.79 -0.79 6.59
N ILE A 103 -27.00 -0.81 5.52
CA ILE A 103 -27.11 0.08 4.36
C ILE A 103 -27.54 -0.77 3.16
N LYS A 104 -28.60 -0.35 2.46
CA LYS A 104 -29.00 -1.01 1.22
C LYS A 104 -28.02 -0.62 0.12
N GLY A 105 -27.50 -1.60 -0.60
CA GLY A 105 -26.46 -1.42 -1.60
C GLY A 105 -25.44 -2.55 -1.56
N HIS A 106 -24.73 -2.70 -2.67
CA HIS A 106 -23.72 -3.74 -2.87
C HIS A 106 -22.41 -3.12 -3.37
N LEU A 107 -21.32 -3.81 -3.09
CA LEU A 107 -20.00 -3.44 -3.60
C LEU A 107 -19.71 -4.14 -4.91
N ASP A 108 -19.11 -3.40 -5.83
CA ASP A 108 -18.63 -3.90 -7.12
C ASP A 108 -17.16 -3.60 -7.35
N ARG A 109 -16.50 -4.45 -8.14
CA ARG A 109 -15.12 -4.20 -8.56
C ARG A 109 -15.07 -2.97 -9.46
N PHE A 110 -14.05 -2.14 -9.32
CA PHE A 110 -13.75 -1.10 -10.30
C PHE A 110 -13.55 -1.70 -11.70
N ASP A 111 -14.00 -0.99 -12.72
CA ASP A 111 -13.71 -1.29 -14.11
C ASP A 111 -12.23 -0.98 -14.42
N ASP A 112 -11.53 -1.96 -14.98
CA ASP A 112 -10.09 -1.87 -15.29
C ASP A 112 -9.81 -1.66 -16.79
N SER A 113 -10.81 -1.24 -17.57
CA SER A 113 -10.63 -0.99 -19.00
C SER A 113 -9.82 0.27 -19.29
N SER A 114 -9.92 1.27 -18.42
CA SER A 114 -9.34 2.61 -18.60
C SER A 114 -8.35 3.03 -17.50
N LYS A 115 -8.21 2.21 -16.45
CA LYS A 115 -7.45 2.54 -15.24
C LYS A 115 -6.94 1.28 -14.55
N ALA A 116 -5.92 1.44 -13.70
CA ALA A 116 -5.36 0.31 -12.98
C ALA A 116 -6.30 -0.15 -11.84
N VAL A 117 -6.38 -1.45 -11.53
CA VAL A 117 -7.13 -1.94 -10.36
C VAL A 117 -6.27 -2.97 -9.65
N PRO A 118 -5.99 -2.85 -8.33
CA PRO A 118 -6.66 -2.02 -7.32
C PRO A 118 -6.43 -0.49 -7.44
N HIS A 119 -7.37 0.28 -6.88
CA HIS A 119 -7.22 1.71 -6.61
C HIS A 119 -6.25 1.89 -5.41
N ILE A 120 -4.99 2.22 -5.71
CA ILE A 120 -3.92 2.42 -4.72
C ILE A 120 -3.37 3.86 -4.80
N GLY A 121 -3.70 4.67 -3.80
CA GLY A 121 -3.13 6.00 -3.67
C GLY A 121 -4.01 6.97 -2.90
N TRP A 122 -3.78 8.25 -3.14
CA TRP A 122 -4.38 9.34 -2.39
C TRP A 122 -5.46 10.03 -3.20
N ASN A 123 -6.70 9.99 -2.71
CA ASN A 123 -7.87 10.55 -3.37
C ASN A 123 -8.63 11.49 -2.40
N SER A 124 -9.59 12.26 -2.94
CA SER A 124 -10.45 13.12 -2.13
C SER A 124 -11.52 12.32 -1.39
N ALA A 125 -12.13 12.93 -0.38
CA ALA A 125 -13.39 12.50 0.21
C ALA A 125 -14.29 13.73 0.33
N ASN A 126 -14.93 14.06 -0.79
CA ASN A 126 -15.67 15.30 -1.00
C ASN A 126 -17.09 15.17 -0.48
N THR A 127 -17.47 16.08 0.40
CA THR A 127 -18.87 16.23 0.84
C THR A 127 -19.50 17.40 0.10
N SER A 128 -20.74 17.25 -0.35
CA SER A 128 -21.42 18.27 -1.16
C SER A 128 -21.78 19.52 -0.36
N ASP A 129 -22.25 19.37 0.89
CA ASP A 129 -22.95 20.47 1.59
C ASP A 129 -22.57 20.63 3.08
N LYS A 130 -21.78 19.72 3.66
CA LYS A 130 -21.41 19.72 5.09
C LYS A 130 -20.04 19.09 5.33
N GLN A 131 -19.24 19.62 6.25
CA GLN A 131 -18.07 18.87 6.75
C GLN A 131 -18.52 17.82 7.76
N VAL A 132 -18.09 16.58 7.53
CA VAL A 132 -18.44 15.42 8.33
C VAL A 132 -17.19 14.89 9.01
N PHE A 133 -17.18 14.82 10.34
CA PHE A 133 -16.10 14.23 11.14
C PHE A 133 -14.68 14.64 10.70
N GLY A 134 -14.43 15.95 10.53
CA GLY A 134 -13.09 16.48 10.23
C GLY A 134 -12.59 16.26 8.79
N LEU A 135 -13.43 15.70 7.91
CA LEU A 135 -13.18 15.63 6.47
C LEU A 135 -13.05 17.03 5.87
N ARG A 136 -12.00 17.25 5.08
CA ARG A 136 -11.76 18.47 4.31
C ARG A 136 -11.71 18.16 2.80
N PRO A 137 -12.38 18.95 1.94
CA PRO A 137 -12.32 18.76 0.48
C PRO A 137 -10.91 18.89 -0.11
N SER A 138 -10.06 19.74 0.48
CA SER A 138 -8.68 19.96 0.02
C SER A 138 -7.69 18.89 0.49
N SER A 139 -8.08 18.06 1.46
CA SER A 139 -7.23 16.98 1.97
C SER A 139 -7.35 15.75 1.08
N LYS A 140 -6.30 14.93 1.09
CA LYS A 140 -6.28 13.64 0.40
C LYS A 140 -6.16 12.52 1.42
N TYR A 141 -6.83 11.42 1.17
CA TYR A 141 -6.88 10.23 2.03
C TYR A 141 -6.41 9.02 1.25
N TYR A 142 -5.81 8.05 1.95
CA TYR A 142 -5.22 6.87 1.34
C TYR A 142 -6.24 5.76 1.14
N TYR A 143 -6.48 5.40 -0.12
CA TYR A 143 -7.33 4.31 -0.59
C TYR A 143 -6.48 3.17 -1.12
N VAL A 144 -6.90 1.94 -0.84
CA VAL A 144 -6.18 0.72 -1.23
C VAL A 144 -7.16 -0.45 -1.38
N HIS A 145 -7.93 -0.47 -2.48
CA HIS A 145 -9.03 -1.43 -2.67
C HIS A 145 -9.38 -1.69 -4.15
N SER A 146 -9.87 -2.89 -4.44
CA SER A 146 -10.42 -3.25 -5.77
C SER A 146 -11.94 -3.06 -5.86
N TYR A 147 -12.64 -3.19 -4.73
CA TYR A 147 -14.10 -3.18 -4.64
C TYR A 147 -14.59 -1.92 -3.95
N LYS A 148 -15.64 -1.32 -4.48
CA LYS A 148 -16.20 -0.04 -4.06
C LYS A 148 -17.71 -0.10 -3.95
N VAL A 149 -18.29 0.78 -3.15
CA VAL A 149 -19.72 1.08 -3.25
C VAL A 149 -19.88 2.14 -4.35
N PRO A 150 -20.55 1.84 -5.48
CA PRO A 150 -20.81 2.85 -6.51
C PRO A 150 -21.69 3.96 -5.92
N TYR A 151 -21.36 5.21 -6.21
CA TYR A 151 -22.18 6.33 -5.75
C TYR A 151 -23.21 6.70 -6.82
N LYS A 152 -24.46 6.79 -6.39
CA LYS A 152 -25.56 7.33 -7.18
C LYS A 152 -26.31 8.34 -6.33
N LYS A 153 -26.32 9.60 -6.79
CA LYS A 153 -26.93 10.72 -6.09
C LYS A 153 -28.37 10.41 -5.70
N GLY A 154 -28.68 10.51 -4.41
CA GLY A 154 -30.00 10.30 -3.85
C GLY A 154 -30.24 8.91 -3.28
N GLU A 155 -29.52 7.86 -3.69
CA GLU A 155 -29.80 6.50 -3.20
C GLU A 155 -29.48 6.32 -1.71
N LEU A 156 -28.34 6.86 -1.26
CA LEU A 156 -27.92 6.80 0.15
C LEU A 156 -28.52 7.95 0.96
N GLU A 157 -28.67 9.13 0.35
CA GLU A 157 -29.27 10.29 0.99
C GLU A 157 -30.75 10.05 1.31
N ASN A 158 -31.51 9.36 0.43
CA ASN A 158 -32.89 8.95 0.71
C ASN A 158 -32.99 7.92 1.86
N GLN A 159 -31.90 7.21 2.14
CA GLN A 159 -31.76 6.35 3.33
C GLN A 159 -31.31 7.14 4.57
N GLY A 160 -31.09 8.45 4.46
CA GLY A 160 -30.69 9.36 5.53
C GLY A 160 -29.19 9.38 5.81
N TRP A 161 -28.35 8.93 4.87
CA TRP A 161 -26.89 8.99 5.00
C TRP A 161 -26.33 10.29 4.44
N THR A 162 -25.35 10.85 5.14
CA THR A 162 -24.43 11.82 4.54
C THR A 162 -23.30 11.06 3.89
N VAL A 163 -22.95 11.41 2.66
CA VAL A 163 -21.95 10.70 1.85
C VAL A 163 -20.81 11.66 1.50
N ALA A 164 -19.58 11.19 1.70
CA ALA A 164 -18.40 11.79 1.09
C ALA A 164 -18.00 10.94 -0.12
N THR A 165 -17.89 11.54 -1.30
CA THR A 165 -17.60 10.84 -2.54
C THR A 165 -16.16 11.07 -2.99
N ALA A 166 -15.71 10.18 -3.87
CA ALA A 166 -14.45 10.26 -4.55
C ALA A 166 -14.63 9.76 -5.97
N ARG A 167 -13.73 10.17 -6.88
CA ARG A 167 -13.74 9.73 -8.27
C ARG A 167 -12.46 9.00 -8.62
N TYR A 168 -12.58 7.86 -9.29
CA TYR A 168 -11.45 7.11 -9.82
C TYR A 168 -11.69 6.77 -11.29
N GLY A 169 -10.97 7.46 -12.18
CA GLY A 169 -11.29 7.51 -13.60
C GLY A 169 -12.66 8.12 -13.83
N ASP A 170 -13.52 7.41 -14.54
CA ASP A 170 -14.91 7.77 -14.82
C ASP A 170 -15.89 7.38 -13.71
N GLU A 171 -15.45 6.59 -12.73
CA GLU A 171 -16.32 6.04 -11.69
C GLU A 171 -16.32 6.89 -10.42
N GLU A 172 -17.50 7.33 -10.01
CA GLU A 172 -17.73 7.94 -8.69
C GLU A 172 -18.13 6.87 -7.67
N PHE A 173 -17.63 7.01 -6.45
CA PHE A 173 -17.80 6.03 -5.39
C PHE A 173 -17.85 6.65 -4.01
N VAL A 174 -18.33 5.85 -3.05
CA VAL A 174 -18.43 6.24 -1.65
C VAL A 174 -17.04 6.21 -1.01
N GLY A 175 -16.53 7.39 -0.65
CA GLY A 175 -15.31 7.54 0.14
C GLY A 175 -15.56 7.41 1.66
N ALA A 176 -16.69 7.92 2.13
CA ALA A 176 -17.16 7.75 3.51
C ALA A 176 -18.69 7.90 3.61
N VAL A 177 -19.29 7.34 4.66
CA VAL A 177 -20.70 7.54 5.02
C VAL A 177 -20.83 7.89 6.50
N ALA A 178 -21.83 8.71 6.82
CA ALA A 178 -22.16 9.04 8.20
C ALA A 178 -23.67 9.15 8.42
N LYS A 179 -24.13 8.67 9.58
CA LYS A 179 -25.53 8.81 10.04
C LYS A 179 -25.60 8.63 11.55
N GLY A 180 -26.03 9.67 12.26
CA GLY A 180 -26.16 9.62 13.72
C GLY A 180 -24.82 9.28 14.40
N ASN A 181 -24.76 8.12 15.05
CA ASN A 181 -23.58 7.59 15.75
C ASN A 181 -22.57 6.86 14.86
N ILE A 182 -22.85 6.71 13.57
CA ILE A 182 -22.06 5.92 12.62
C ILE A 182 -21.17 6.84 11.79
N LEU A 183 -19.88 6.54 11.73
CA LEU A 183 -18.97 6.97 10.68
C LEU A 183 -18.39 5.72 10.01
N ALA A 184 -18.25 5.71 8.70
CA ALA A 184 -17.47 4.68 8.04
C ALA A 184 -16.67 5.27 6.90
N THR A 185 -15.42 4.82 6.71
CA THR A 185 -14.51 5.31 5.67
C THR A 185 -14.02 4.15 4.81
N GLN A 186 -14.03 4.33 3.49
CA GLN A 186 -13.41 3.37 2.57
C GLN A 186 -11.88 3.54 2.56
N PHE A 187 -11.40 4.77 2.77
CA PHE A 187 -9.99 5.05 3.00
C PHE A 187 -9.55 4.63 4.42
N HIS A 188 -8.24 4.51 4.60
CA HIS A 188 -7.60 4.22 5.88
C HIS A 188 -7.15 5.51 6.57
N PRO A 189 -7.87 6.03 7.58
CA PRO A 189 -7.47 7.26 8.26
C PRO A 189 -6.11 7.12 8.97
N GLU A 190 -5.79 5.96 9.53
CA GLU A 190 -4.50 5.64 10.13
C GLU A 190 -3.33 5.63 9.13
N LYS A 191 -3.63 5.63 7.82
CA LYS A 191 -2.66 5.73 6.72
C LYS A 191 -2.78 7.01 5.89
N SER A 192 -3.63 7.94 6.33
CA SER A 192 -3.88 9.19 5.61
C SER A 192 -3.12 10.38 6.22
N GLY A 193 -2.02 10.12 6.92
CA GLY A 193 -1.25 11.14 7.63
C GLY A 193 -2.11 11.94 8.62
N VAL A 194 -1.76 13.21 8.79
CA VAL A 194 -2.48 14.11 9.71
C VAL A 194 -3.95 14.31 9.29
N ALA A 195 -4.27 14.27 7.99
CA ALA A 195 -5.65 14.38 7.53
C ALA A 195 -6.53 13.24 8.07
N GLY A 196 -6.01 12.02 8.09
CA GLY A 196 -6.74 10.88 8.68
C GLY A 196 -6.74 10.86 10.20
N LEU A 197 -5.64 11.28 10.84
CA LEU A 197 -5.62 11.47 12.30
C LEU A 197 -6.71 12.46 12.75
N ARG A 198 -6.94 13.53 11.99
CA ARG A 198 -8.02 14.49 12.25
C ARG A 198 -9.40 13.84 12.17
N VAL A 199 -9.64 12.96 11.20
CA VAL A 199 -10.90 12.20 11.08
C VAL A 199 -11.10 11.28 12.29
N LEU A 200 -10.07 10.52 12.68
CA LEU A 200 -10.10 9.67 13.87
C LEU A 200 -10.38 10.50 15.13
N LYS A 201 -9.68 11.62 15.30
CA LYS A 201 -9.87 12.51 16.44
C LYS A 201 -11.30 13.07 16.48
N ALA A 202 -11.83 13.52 15.34
CA ALA A 202 -13.19 14.08 15.27
C ALA A 202 -14.24 13.02 15.66
N PHE A 203 -14.11 11.78 15.18
CA PHE A 203 -14.96 10.66 15.60
C PHE A 203 -14.88 10.40 17.11
N LEU A 204 -13.66 10.28 17.63
CA LEU A 204 -13.42 9.94 19.03
C LEU A 204 -13.87 11.06 19.99
N ASP A 205 -13.70 12.33 19.60
CA ASP A 205 -14.18 13.52 20.32
C ASP A 205 -15.72 13.70 20.21
N GLY A 206 -16.39 12.99 19.29
CA GLY A 206 -17.82 13.16 19.00
C GLY A 206 -18.17 14.43 18.20
N LYS A 207 -17.21 14.99 17.45
CA LYS A 207 -17.38 16.19 16.62
C LYS A 207 -17.91 15.80 15.24
N GLN A 208 -19.24 15.75 15.11
CA GLN A 208 -19.90 15.24 13.91
C GLN A 208 -19.90 16.22 12.73
N GLU A 209 -20.19 17.50 13.00
CA GLU A 209 -20.25 18.56 12.00
C GLU A 209 -19.33 19.72 12.39
N SER A 210 -18.72 20.35 11.39
CA SER A 210 -17.98 21.63 11.55
C SER A 210 -18.42 22.63 10.48
N GLU A 211 -18.40 23.92 10.81
CA GLU A 211 -18.71 24.97 9.84
C GLU A 211 -17.71 24.98 8.69
N VAL A 212 -18.22 25.07 7.46
CA VAL A 212 -17.39 25.21 6.27
C VAL A 212 -17.09 26.69 6.07
N ASN A 213 -15.84 27.10 6.23
CA ASN A 213 -15.45 28.45 5.81
C ASN A 213 -15.57 28.54 4.28
N ALA A 214 -16.42 29.45 3.82
CA ALA A 214 -16.91 29.54 2.45
C ALA A 214 -15.80 29.80 1.42
N ALA A 215 -15.46 28.75 0.68
CA ALA A 215 -15.12 28.71 -0.75
C ALA A 215 -14.62 27.29 -1.06
N ILE A 216 -15.53 26.32 -1.19
CA ILE A 216 -15.17 25.02 -1.77
C ILE A 216 -14.90 25.30 -3.26
N LYS A 217 -13.67 25.66 -3.61
CA LYS A 217 -13.22 25.59 -5.00
C LYS A 217 -13.39 24.14 -5.44
N ALA A 218 -13.84 23.92 -6.67
CA ALA A 218 -13.83 22.60 -7.29
C ALA A 218 -12.42 22.02 -7.12
N VAL A 219 -12.28 21.03 -6.23
CA VAL A 219 -11.00 20.36 -5.99
C VAL A 219 -10.87 19.32 -7.08
N GLU A 220 -9.72 19.31 -7.73
CA GLU A 220 -9.40 18.31 -8.74
C GLU A 220 -9.48 16.91 -8.09
N GLU A 221 -10.40 16.09 -8.61
CA GLU A 221 -10.66 14.72 -8.14
C GLU A 221 -9.76 13.72 -8.85
N GLY A 222 -9.53 12.57 -8.21
CA GLY A 222 -8.65 11.54 -8.72
C GLY A 222 -7.41 11.34 -7.84
N LEU A 223 -6.61 10.36 -8.26
CA LEU A 223 -5.37 10.02 -7.58
C LEU A 223 -4.32 11.11 -7.77
N THR A 224 -3.67 11.51 -6.68
CA THR A 224 -2.45 12.31 -6.75
C THR A 224 -1.30 11.50 -7.35
N ARG A 225 -0.32 12.17 -7.95
CA ARG A 225 0.98 11.57 -8.30
C ARG A 225 1.70 11.11 -7.04
N ARG A 226 1.71 9.79 -6.81
CA ARG A 226 2.25 9.16 -5.60
C ARG A 226 3.78 9.12 -5.66
N VAL A 227 4.42 9.73 -4.66
CA VAL A 227 5.89 9.78 -4.51
C VAL A 227 6.31 8.89 -3.35
N ILE A 228 7.01 7.80 -3.66
CA ILE A 228 7.45 6.79 -2.71
C ILE A 228 8.91 7.04 -2.32
N ALA A 229 9.20 7.01 -1.01
CA ALA A 229 10.56 7.07 -0.51
C ALA A 229 11.02 5.66 -0.11
N CYS A 230 12.21 5.26 -0.57
CA CYS A 230 12.73 3.93 -0.32
C CYS A 230 14.05 3.96 0.46
N LEU A 231 14.26 2.96 1.32
CA LEU A 231 15.52 2.74 2.03
C LEU A 231 15.92 1.26 2.05
N ASP A 232 17.20 1.00 1.81
CA ASP A 232 17.80 -0.31 2.06
C ASP A 232 18.09 -0.46 3.55
N VAL A 233 17.77 -1.63 4.11
CA VAL A 233 18.20 -1.99 5.45
C VAL A 233 19.19 -3.13 5.36
N ARG A 234 20.44 -2.87 5.77
CA ARG A 234 21.56 -3.81 5.79
C ARG A 234 22.03 -4.07 7.22
N THR A 235 22.78 -5.14 7.41
CA THR A 235 23.61 -5.36 8.61
C THR A 235 25.05 -4.97 8.31
N ASN A 236 25.67 -4.16 9.18
CA ASN A 236 27.11 -3.89 9.11
C ASN A 236 27.92 -5.01 9.77
N ASP A 237 29.25 -4.90 9.75
CA ASP A 237 30.19 -5.88 10.33
C ASP A 237 30.02 -6.09 11.84
N GLN A 238 29.39 -5.15 12.55
CA GLN A 238 29.10 -5.23 13.99
C GLN A 238 27.72 -5.85 14.26
N GLY A 239 26.96 -6.20 13.21
CA GLY A 239 25.60 -6.71 13.31
C GLY A 239 24.53 -5.62 13.55
N ASP A 240 24.91 -4.35 13.48
CA ASP A 240 23.97 -3.22 13.54
C ASP A 240 23.23 -3.04 12.23
N LEU A 241 22.00 -2.55 12.33
CA LEU A 241 21.19 -2.21 11.17
C LEU A 241 21.55 -0.82 10.68
N VAL A 242 21.96 -0.74 9.42
CA VAL A 242 22.36 0.50 8.77
C VAL A 242 21.53 0.74 7.53
N VAL A 243 21.30 2.01 7.24
CA VAL A 243 20.73 2.46 5.97
C VAL A 243 21.88 2.87 5.07
N THR A 244 21.95 2.29 3.87
CA THR A 244 22.96 2.60 2.85
C THR A 244 22.30 2.67 1.48
N LYS A 245 23.03 3.13 0.45
CA LYS A 245 22.65 2.93 -0.94
C LYS A 245 23.71 2.08 -1.62
N GLY A 246 23.34 0.90 -2.09
CA GLY A 246 24.18 0.09 -2.98
C GLY A 246 25.49 -0.40 -2.36
N ASP A 247 26.22 -1.23 -3.10
CA ASP A 247 27.39 -1.99 -2.62
C ASP A 247 28.66 -1.14 -2.38
N GLN A 248 28.55 0.19 -2.35
CA GLN A 248 29.69 1.09 -2.19
C GLN A 248 29.41 2.25 -1.22
N TYR A 249 29.06 2.02 0.04
CA TYR A 249 29.32 3.00 1.09
C TYR A 249 29.57 2.34 2.45
N ASP A 250 30.78 2.54 2.96
CA ASP A 250 31.27 2.09 4.26
C ASP A 250 30.81 3.11 5.33
N VAL A 251 29.63 2.91 5.91
CA VAL A 251 29.10 3.80 6.96
C VAL A 251 29.72 3.41 8.30
N ARG A 252 30.99 3.80 8.50
CA ARG A 252 31.70 3.67 9.77
C ARG A 252 31.38 4.86 10.67
N GLU A 253 30.30 4.77 11.42
CA GLU A 253 30.15 5.58 12.63
C GLU A 253 30.32 4.68 13.85
N LYS A 254 31.36 4.93 14.64
CA LYS A 254 31.60 4.26 15.92
C LYS A 254 30.54 4.71 16.90
N SER A 255 29.77 3.77 17.46
CA SER A 255 28.97 4.04 18.66
C SER A 255 29.65 3.38 19.87
N GLU A 256 29.87 4.18 20.92
CA GLU A 256 30.33 3.73 22.23
C GLU A 256 29.11 3.40 23.10
N ALA A 257 28.58 2.17 23.02
CA ALA A 257 27.79 1.53 24.08
C ALA A 257 27.37 0.11 23.65
N GLY A 258 27.59 -0.87 24.55
CA GLY A 258 27.44 -2.30 24.24
C GLY A 258 26.02 -2.80 23.95
N ASN A 259 25.98 -3.92 23.22
CA ASN A 259 24.88 -4.90 23.05
C ASN A 259 23.48 -4.44 22.62
N VAL A 260 23.24 -3.16 22.31
CA VAL A 260 21.98 -2.70 21.71
C VAL A 260 22.21 -2.43 20.23
N ARG A 261 21.70 -3.32 19.36
CA ARG A 261 21.69 -3.10 17.91
C ARG A 261 21.05 -1.75 17.61
N ASN A 262 21.73 -0.86 16.88
CA ASN A 262 21.22 0.49 16.64
C ASN A 262 20.06 0.49 15.62
N LEU A 263 18.85 0.17 16.09
CA LEU A 263 17.60 0.18 15.32
C LEU A 263 17.11 1.59 14.96
N GLY A 264 17.72 2.65 15.51
CA GLY A 264 17.22 4.02 15.41
C GLY A 264 17.33 4.60 14.00
N LYS A 265 18.40 4.28 13.27
CA LYS A 265 18.69 4.92 11.97
C LYS A 265 17.60 4.68 10.90
N PRO A 266 17.14 3.43 10.64
CA PRO A 266 16.04 3.21 9.69
C PRO A 266 14.72 3.87 10.10
N VAL A 267 14.41 3.85 11.41
CA VAL A 267 13.17 4.43 11.96
C VAL A 267 13.17 5.95 11.83
N GLU A 268 14.25 6.61 12.21
CA GLU A 268 14.41 8.06 12.09
C GLU A 268 14.37 8.53 10.64
N MET A 269 14.99 7.77 9.73
CA MET A 269 14.95 8.05 8.29
C MET A 269 13.53 7.94 7.74
N ALA A 270 12.81 6.88 8.08
CA ALA A 270 11.41 6.72 7.69
C ALA A 270 10.52 7.86 8.22
N ARG A 271 10.71 8.26 9.48
CA ARG A 271 10.04 9.44 10.06
C ARG A 271 10.36 10.71 9.27
N LYS A 272 11.63 10.94 8.94
CA LYS A 272 12.07 12.10 8.15
C LYS A 272 11.42 12.10 6.76
N TYR A 273 11.34 10.97 6.08
CA TYR A 273 10.65 10.87 4.79
C TYR A 273 9.16 11.20 4.91
N TYR A 274 8.49 10.68 5.94
CA TYR A 274 7.09 11.00 6.23
C TYR A 274 6.86 12.50 6.47
N GLU A 275 7.66 13.12 7.34
CA GLU A 275 7.58 14.55 7.66
C GLU A 275 7.93 15.45 6.45
N GLN A 276 8.74 14.92 5.53
CA GLN A 276 9.02 15.54 4.23
C GLN A 276 7.92 15.28 3.19
N GLY A 277 6.83 14.61 3.55
CA GLY A 277 5.68 14.42 2.68
C GLY A 277 5.72 13.16 1.81
N ALA A 278 6.52 12.15 2.13
CA ALA A 278 6.40 10.83 1.49
C ALA A 278 4.95 10.33 1.51
N ASP A 279 4.50 9.79 0.38
CA ASP A 279 3.17 9.18 0.27
C ASP A 279 3.16 7.73 0.73
N GLU A 280 4.33 7.11 0.77
CA GLU A 280 4.59 5.72 1.14
C GLU A 280 6.08 5.58 1.45
N VAL A 281 6.42 4.70 2.40
CA VAL A 281 7.81 4.36 2.73
C VAL A 281 8.06 2.88 2.47
N THR A 282 9.04 2.58 1.63
CA THR A 282 9.44 1.21 1.29
C THR A 282 10.76 0.86 1.97
N PHE A 283 10.78 -0.29 2.64
CA PHE A 283 11.96 -0.91 3.23
C PHE A 283 12.40 -2.08 2.36
N LEU A 284 13.63 -2.04 1.85
CA LEU A 284 14.27 -3.19 1.19
C LEU A 284 15.14 -3.91 2.21
N ASN A 285 14.60 -5.00 2.75
CA ASN A 285 15.30 -5.88 3.67
C ASN A 285 16.30 -6.77 2.93
N ILE A 286 17.56 -6.40 3.01
CA ILE A 286 18.69 -7.14 2.44
C ILE A 286 19.64 -7.63 3.53
N THR A 287 19.12 -7.74 4.75
CA THR A 287 19.86 -8.28 5.89
C THR A 287 20.01 -9.79 5.76
N SER A 288 21.13 -10.32 6.27
CA SER A 288 21.35 -11.76 6.38
C SER A 288 21.25 -12.17 7.84
N PHE A 289 20.07 -12.63 8.25
CA PHE A 289 19.84 -13.14 9.61
C PHE A 289 19.55 -14.64 9.59
N ARG A 290 20.44 -15.43 8.97
CA ARG A 290 20.25 -16.88 8.80
C ARG A 290 20.15 -17.63 10.13
N ASP A 291 20.81 -17.12 11.18
CA ASP A 291 20.85 -17.75 12.51
C ASP A 291 19.97 -17.02 13.54
N CYS A 292 19.01 -16.20 13.09
CA CYS A 292 18.07 -15.50 13.96
C CYS A 292 16.68 -16.14 13.86
N PRO A 293 16.02 -16.44 14.99
CA PRO A 293 14.62 -16.87 14.96
C PRO A 293 13.76 -15.85 14.23
N LEU A 294 12.80 -16.32 13.41
CA LEU A 294 11.99 -15.43 12.57
C LEU A 294 11.21 -14.39 13.39
N LYS A 295 10.72 -14.78 14.56
CA LYS A 295 9.99 -13.90 15.49
C LYS A 295 10.84 -12.74 16.04
N ASP A 296 12.15 -12.91 16.03
CA ASP A 296 13.14 -11.98 16.57
C ASP A 296 13.84 -11.20 15.46
N LEU A 297 13.35 -11.30 14.22
CA LEU A 297 13.88 -10.54 13.08
C LEU A 297 13.85 -9.03 13.40
N PRO A 298 15.00 -8.35 13.35
CA PRO A 298 15.06 -6.93 13.69
C PRO A 298 14.19 -6.04 12.80
N MET A 299 13.92 -6.45 11.56
CA MET A 299 13.02 -5.73 10.66
C MET A 299 11.58 -5.66 11.18
N LEU A 300 11.12 -6.65 11.94
CA LEU A 300 9.82 -6.60 12.59
C LEU A 300 9.80 -5.45 13.60
N GLU A 301 10.85 -5.30 14.40
CA GLU A 301 10.96 -4.22 15.38
C GLU A 301 11.12 -2.84 14.73
N ILE A 302 11.85 -2.74 13.61
CA ILE A 302 11.94 -1.50 12.83
C ILE A 302 10.55 -1.06 12.36
N LEU A 303 9.75 -1.97 11.81
CA LEU A 303 8.39 -1.64 11.37
C LEU A 303 7.50 -1.23 12.54
N ARG A 304 7.62 -1.93 13.69
CA ARG A 304 6.85 -1.62 14.89
C ARG A 304 7.11 -0.19 15.36
N LYS A 305 8.39 0.17 15.51
CA LYS A 305 8.80 1.53 15.92
C LYS A 305 8.49 2.58 14.86
N THR A 306 8.62 2.25 13.57
CA THR A 306 8.27 3.16 12.47
C THR A 306 6.78 3.50 12.52
N SER A 307 5.93 2.50 12.70
CA SER A 307 4.47 2.66 12.73
C SER A 307 3.96 3.54 13.87
N GLU A 308 4.77 3.80 14.91
CA GLU A 308 4.40 4.67 16.04
C GLU A 308 4.32 6.16 15.65
N THR A 309 4.99 6.55 14.56
CA THR A 309 5.06 7.96 14.13
C THR A 309 4.80 8.17 12.65
N VAL A 310 4.90 7.13 11.84
CA VAL A 310 4.70 7.20 10.38
C VAL A 310 3.30 6.70 10.01
N PHE A 311 2.40 7.64 9.75
CA PHE A 311 0.98 7.38 9.44
C PHE A 311 0.72 7.39 7.92
N VAL A 312 1.61 6.78 7.16
CA VAL A 312 1.47 6.50 5.71
C VAL A 312 1.75 5.01 5.47
N PRO A 313 1.42 4.46 4.28
CA PRO A 313 1.67 3.07 3.96
C PRO A 313 3.15 2.69 4.08
N LEU A 314 3.40 1.52 4.66
CA LEU A 314 4.72 0.92 4.81
C LEU A 314 4.80 -0.35 3.95
N THR A 315 5.77 -0.41 3.05
CA THR A 315 6.02 -1.57 2.20
C THR A 315 7.31 -2.26 2.63
N ILE A 316 7.30 -3.59 2.75
CA ILE A 316 8.50 -4.36 3.09
C ILE A 316 8.82 -5.35 1.98
N GLY A 317 10.02 -5.26 1.40
CA GLY A 317 10.55 -6.23 0.45
C GLY A 317 11.71 -7.02 1.03
N GLY A 318 11.82 -8.29 0.65
CA GLY A 318 12.95 -9.15 1.04
C GLY A 318 12.65 -10.09 2.21
N GLY A 319 12.86 -11.39 1.97
CA GLY A 319 12.66 -12.45 2.96
C GLY A 319 11.25 -13.04 3.04
N ILE A 320 10.33 -12.66 2.14
CA ILE A 320 8.94 -13.13 2.11
C ILE A 320 8.84 -14.38 1.21
N ARG A 321 9.08 -15.54 1.80
CA ARG A 321 9.12 -16.85 1.10
C ARG A 321 9.01 -18.00 2.09
N ASP A 322 8.64 -19.17 1.59
CA ASP A 322 8.69 -20.39 2.40
C ASP A 322 10.11 -20.62 2.93
N THR A 323 10.23 -20.91 4.22
CA THR A 323 11.52 -21.10 4.87
C THR A 323 11.45 -22.07 6.04
N THR A 324 12.62 -22.38 6.60
CA THR A 324 12.75 -23.16 7.82
C THR A 324 13.37 -22.25 8.88
N ASP A 325 12.68 -22.10 10.01
CA ASP A 325 13.17 -21.34 11.15
C ASP A 325 14.37 -22.07 11.81
N THR A 326 15.10 -21.35 12.65
CA THR A 326 16.28 -21.84 13.38
C THR A 326 16.03 -23.07 14.25
N ASP A 327 14.79 -23.33 14.66
CA ASP A 327 14.39 -24.51 15.42
C ASP A 327 13.94 -25.70 14.54
N GLY A 328 14.00 -25.55 13.22
CA GLY A 328 13.58 -26.56 12.24
C GLY A 328 12.11 -26.48 11.83
N THR A 329 11.33 -25.55 12.39
CA THR A 329 9.93 -25.33 12.01
C THR A 329 9.82 -24.81 10.59
N LYS A 330 8.99 -25.45 9.75
CA LYS A 330 8.65 -24.91 8.43
C LYS A 330 7.66 -23.76 8.59
N VAL A 331 7.97 -22.62 7.99
CA VAL A 331 7.14 -21.41 8.05
C VAL A 331 6.83 -20.99 6.62
N SER A 332 5.54 -20.79 6.33
CA SER A 332 5.09 -20.41 4.99
C SER A 332 5.34 -18.92 4.71
N ALA A 333 5.40 -18.55 3.43
CA ALA A 333 5.46 -17.15 3.01
C ALA A 333 4.26 -16.34 3.56
N LEU A 334 3.09 -16.96 3.66
CA LEU A 334 1.89 -16.37 4.24
C LEU A 334 2.07 -16.06 5.72
N ASP A 335 2.66 -16.97 6.50
CA ASP A 335 2.93 -16.74 7.93
C ASP A 335 3.96 -15.63 8.12
N ILE A 336 5.01 -15.59 7.30
CA ILE A 336 6.00 -14.51 7.33
C ILE A 336 5.35 -13.17 6.98
N ALA A 337 4.54 -13.11 5.92
CA ALA A 337 3.80 -11.90 5.56
C ALA A 337 2.88 -11.46 6.70
N THR A 338 2.19 -12.40 7.35
CA THR A 338 1.36 -12.16 8.53
C THR A 338 2.15 -11.53 9.68
N MET A 339 3.37 -12.00 9.94
CA MET A 339 4.25 -11.42 10.96
C MET A 339 4.65 -9.98 10.62
N TYR A 340 4.95 -9.70 9.35
CA TYR A 340 5.27 -8.36 8.87
C TYR A 340 4.07 -7.40 8.96
N PHE A 341 2.88 -7.84 8.55
CA PHE A 341 1.66 -7.05 8.65
C PHE A 341 1.33 -6.70 10.10
N LYS A 342 1.38 -7.68 11.01
CA LYS A 342 1.20 -7.46 12.46
C LYS A 342 2.26 -6.54 13.07
N SER A 343 3.42 -6.43 12.42
CA SER A 343 4.52 -5.58 12.88
C SER A 343 4.47 -4.17 12.33
N GLY A 344 3.59 -3.85 11.37
CA GLY A 344 3.43 -2.48 10.87
C GLY A 344 3.47 -2.34 9.35
N ALA A 345 3.83 -3.38 8.59
CA ALA A 345 3.76 -3.34 7.14
C ALA A 345 2.31 -3.33 6.64
N ASP A 346 2.05 -2.67 5.52
CA ASP A 346 0.77 -2.69 4.82
C ASP A 346 0.83 -3.52 3.53
N LYS A 347 2.03 -3.62 2.95
CA LYS A 347 2.30 -4.37 1.73
C LYS A 347 3.59 -5.15 1.87
N VAL A 348 3.63 -6.34 1.26
CA VAL A 348 4.85 -7.15 1.13
C VAL A 348 5.28 -7.18 -0.32
N SER A 349 6.60 -7.12 -0.55
CA SER A 349 7.19 -7.20 -1.88
C SER A 349 7.89 -8.55 -2.12
N ILE A 350 7.48 -9.24 -3.18
CA ILE A 350 8.00 -10.52 -3.63
C ILE A 350 8.93 -10.28 -4.82
N GLY A 351 10.17 -10.79 -4.76
CA GLY A 351 11.19 -10.61 -5.79
C GLY A 351 11.47 -11.89 -6.58
N SER A 352 12.59 -12.56 -6.29
CA SER A 352 13.05 -13.73 -7.05
C SER A 352 12.03 -14.86 -7.19
N ASP A 353 11.27 -15.15 -6.15
CA ASP A 353 10.25 -16.21 -6.16
C ASP A 353 9.13 -15.92 -7.16
N ALA A 354 8.89 -14.65 -7.51
CA ALA A 354 7.91 -14.29 -8.54
C ALA A 354 8.32 -14.76 -9.93
N VAL A 355 9.63 -14.75 -10.23
CA VAL A 355 10.15 -15.23 -11.53
C VAL A 355 10.01 -16.73 -11.64
N THR A 356 10.39 -17.47 -10.59
CA THR A 356 10.21 -18.93 -10.54
C THR A 356 8.72 -19.30 -10.63
N ALA A 357 7.85 -18.58 -9.91
CA ALA A 357 6.41 -18.79 -9.99
C ALA A 357 5.86 -18.56 -11.41
N ALA A 358 6.34 -17.54 -12.11
CA ALA A 358 5.96 -17.28 -13.50
C ALA A 358 6.41 -18.41 -14.44
N GLU A 359 7.64 -18.91 -14.29
CA GLU A 359 8.13 -20.07 -15.04
C GLU A 359 7.23 -21.30 -14.84
N GLU A 360 6.87 -21.60 -13.59
CA GLU A 360 5.95 -22.70 -13.25
C GLU A 360 4.55 -22.49 -13.85
N TYR A 361 4.04 -21.27 -13.83
CA TYR A 361 2.74 -20.91 -14.42
C TYR A 361 2.70 -21.15 -15.92
N TYR A 362 3.73 -20.72 -16.66
CA TYR A 362 3.82 -20.97 -18.10
C TYR A 362 4.06 -22.46 -18.41
N ALA A 363 4.90 -23.14 -17.64
CA ALA A 363 5.12 -24.58 -17.77
C ALA A 363 3.84 -25.39 -17.52
N ALA A 364 2.96 -24.93 -16.63
CA ALA A 364 1.64 -25.51 -16.37
C ALA A 364 0.56 -25.13 -17.40
N GLY A 365 0.92 -24.41 -18.47
CA GLY A 365 -0.02 -23.96 -19.49
C GLY A 365 -0.94 -22.84 -19.00
N LYS A 366 -0.38 -21.86 -18.27
CA LYS A 366 -1.08 -20.70 -17.70
C LYS A 366 -2.14 -21.05 -16.67
N LYS A 367 -1.88 -22.09 -15.86
CA LYS A 367 -2.76 -22.54 -14.79
C LYS A 367 -2.24 -22.10 -13.43
N LEU A 368 -3.12 -21.50 -12.65
CA LEU A 368 -2.86 -21.14 -11.25
C LEU A 368 -2.70 -22.39 -10.40
N SER A 369 -1.71 -22.37 -9.51
CA SER A 369 -1.39 -23.50 -8.64
C SER A 369 -2.13 -23.42 -7.30
N GLY A 370 -2.50 -22.21 -6.89
CA GLY A 370 -3.00 -21.88 -5.55
C GLY A 370 -1.96 -22.02 -4.43
N LYS A 371 -0.67 -22.16 -4.77
CA LYS A 371 0.42 -22.51 -3.83
C LYS A 371 1.51 -21.47 -3.77
N THR A 372 1.60 -20.56 -4.73
CA THR A 372 2.63 -19.52 -4.71
C THR A 372 2.35 -18.53 -3.58
N ALA A 373 3.41 -17.87 -3.10
CA ALA A 373 3.27 -16.81 -2.10
C ALA A 373 2.33 -15.68 -2.58
N ILE A 374 2.36 -15.36 -3.89
CA ILE A 374 1.48 -14.34 -4.49
C ILE A 374 0.01 -14.76 -4.34
N GLU A 375 -0.34 -15.98 -4.74
CA GLU A 375 -1.71 -16.51 -4.67
C GLU A 375 -2.20 -16.58 -3.21
N GLN A 376 -1.38 -17.13 -2.30
CA GLN A 376 -1.79 -17.34 -0.91
C GLN A 376 -1.96 -16.01 -0.14
N ILE A 377 -1.03 -15.07 -0.31
CA ILE A 377 -1.08 -13.78 0.39
C ILE A 377 -2.21 -12.92 -0.18
N SER A 378 -2.37 -12.87 -1.51
CA SER A 378 -3.47 -12.10 -2.14
C SER A 378 -4.85 -12.67 -1.80
N GLN A 379 -4.99 -14.00 -1.70
CA GLN A 379 -6.25 -14.62 -1.29
C GLN A 379 -6.64 -14.25 0.15
N ALA A 380 -5.67 -14.12 1.06
CA ALA A 380 -5.92 -13.78 2.46
C ALA A 380 -6.10 -12.26 2.67
N TYR A 381 -5.23 -11.44 2.07
CA TYR A 381 -5.10 -10.01 2.35
C TYR A 381 -5.54 -9.10 1.19
N GLY A 382 -6.05 -9.68 0.11
CA GLY A 382 -6.38 -8.99 -1.14
C GLY A 382 -5.15 -8.68 -1.99
N ASN A 383 -5.37 -8.50 -3.30
CA ASN A 383 -4.29 -8.22 -4.26
C ASN A 383 -3.45 -7.00 -3.84
N GLN A 384 -4.11 -5.99 -3.28
CA GLN A 384 -3.50 -4.74 -2.83
C GLN A 384 -2.36 -4.90 -1.80
N ALA A 385 -2.28 -6.04 -1.11
CA ALA A 385 -1.25 -6.33 -0.13
C ALA A 385 0.05 -6.89 -0.76
N VAL A 386 0.01 -7.31 -2.03
CA VAL A 386 1.12 -7.99 -2.71
C VAL A 386 1.69 -7.08 -3.80
N VAL A 387 2.94 -6.66 -3.58
CA VAL A 387 3.78 -5.97 -4.56
C VAL A 387 4.75 -6.98 -5.17
N VAL A 388 5.00 -6.93 -6.47
CA VAL A 388 6.07 -7.74 -7.09
C VAL A 388 7.21 -6.82 -7.52
N SER A 389 8.40 -7.01 -6.94
CA SER A 389 9.61 -6.32 -7.34
C SER A 389 10.21 -7.03 -8.54
N VAL A 390 10.29 -6.31 -9.66
CA VAL A 390 10.85 -6.82 -10.90
C VAL A 390 12.15 -6.10 -11.20
N ASP A 391 13.17 -6.87 -11.58
CA ASP A 391 14.52 -6.37 -11.91
C ASP A 391 14.88 -6.71 -13.37
N PRO A 392 14.33 -6.00 -14.37
CA PRO A 392 14.63 -6.23 -15.77
C PRO A 392 15.98 -5.63 -16.17
N LYS A 393 16.61 -6.27 -17.15
CA LYS A 393 17.82 -5.82 -17.84
C LYS A 393 17.60 -5.81 -19.34
N ARG A 394 17.99 -4.74 -20.03
CA ARG A 394 17.82 -4.60 -21.47
C ARG A 394 18.75 -5.55 -22.24
N ILE A 395 18.18 -6.28 -23.20
CA ILE A 395 18.88 -7.18 -24.11
C ILE A 395 18.57 -6.75 -25.55
N TYR A 396 19.61 -6.34 -26.29
CA TYR A 396 19.51 -5.93 -27.68
C TYR A 396 19.45 -7.14 -28.61
N VAL A 397 18.68 -7.01 -29.69
CA VAL A 397 18.56 -8.01 -30.76
C VAL A 397 18.53 -7.32 -32.12
N SER A 398 19.00 -8.00 -33.16
CA SER A 398 19.07 -7.44 -34.52
C SER A 398 17.69 -7.06 -35.07
N GLU A 399 16.69 -7.88 -34.78
CA GLU A 399 15.29 -7.69 -35.18
C GLU A 399 14.35 -8.44 -34.23
N ALA A 400 13.05 -8.12 -34.26
CA ALA A 400 12.06 -8.73 -33.38
C ALA A 400 11.99 -10.27 -33.54
N ALA A 401 12.20 -10.79 -34.77
CA ALA A 401 12.15 -12.22 -35.05
C ALA A 401 13.36 -13.01 -34.50
N ALA A 402 14.42 -12.33 -34.04
CA ALA A 402 15.61 -12.98 -33.49
C ALA A 402 15.40 -13.55 -32.08
N THR A 403 14.23 -13.31 -31.46
CA THR A 403 13.88 -13.82 -30.15
C THR A 403 12.40 -14.20 -30.08
N LYS A 404 12.06 -15.10 -29.16
CA LYS A 404 10.66 -15.42 -28.81
C LYS A 404 10.02 -14.35 -27.91
N HIS A 405 10.85 -13.51 -27.29
CA HIS A 405 10.44 -12.56 -26.27
C HIS A 405 9.78 -11.30 -26.82
N ASN A 406 9.01 -10.64 -25.97
CA ASN A 406 8.35 -9.38 -26.28
C ASN A 406 9.38 -8.25 -26.44
N THR A 407 9.53 -7.76 -27.67
CA THR A 407 10.50 -6.71 -28.02
C THR A 407 9.84 -5.34 -28.15
N VAL A 408 10.65 -4.29 -27.99
CA VAL A 408 10.30 -2.90 -28.27
C VAL A 408 11.33 -2.27 -29.20
N GLN A 409 10.87 -1.34 -30.04
CA GLN A 409 11.77 -0.43 -30.74
C GLN A 409 12.32 0.58 -29.74
N THR A 410 13.63 0.75 -29.74
CA THR A 410 14.29 1.64 -28.80
C THR A 410 14.95 2.83 -29.46
N LYS A 411 14.88 3.97 -28.77
CA LYS A 411 15.60 5.20 -29.11
C LYS A 411 17.06 5.17 -28.70
N TYR A 412 17.51 4.13 -27.99
CA TYR A 412 18.88 3.97 -27.50
C TYR A 412 19.52 2.79 -28.24
N PRO A 413 20.27 3.00 -29.33
CA PRO A 413 20.85 1.91 -30.10
C PRO A 413 21.80 1.05 -29.27
N GLY A 414 21.79 -0.26 -29.55
CA GLY A 414 22.71 -1.21 -28.97
C GLY A 414 24.16 -1.03 -29.45
N PRO A 415 25.12 -1.77 -28.87
CA PRO A 415 26.54 -1.64 -29.18
C PRO A 415 26.89 -1.84 -30.67
N ASN A 416 26.07 -2.60 -31.42
CA ASN A 416 26.25 -2.85 -32.85
C ASN A 416 25.22 -2.11 -33.71
N GLY A 417 24.52 -1.11 -33.13
CA GLY A 417 23.48 -0.35 -33.81
C GLY A 417 22.10 -1.02 -33.80
N GLU A 418 21.87 -2.04 -32.96
CA GLU A 418 20.57 -2.68 -32.80
C GLU A 418 19.52 -1.66 -32.33
N GLN A 419 18.38 -1.59 -33.02
CA GLN A 419 17.28 -0.69 -32.65
C GLN A 419 16.11 -1.41 -31.96
N THR A 420 16.25 -2.71 -31.73
CA THR A 420 15.25 -3.55 -31.08
C THR A 420 15.84 -4.16 -29.82
N CYS A 421 15.07 -4.18 -28.73
CA CYS A 421 15.47 -4.84 -27.50
C CYS A 421 14.28 -5.48 -26.78
N TRP A 422 14.54 -6.41 -25.88
CA TRP A 422 13.60 -6.90 -24.88
C TRP A 422 14.22 -6.75 -23.49
N TYR A 423 13.45 -6.96 -22.43
CA TYR A 423 13.95 -6.86 -21.06
C TYR A 423 13.90 -8.22 -20.38
N ALA A 424 15.08 -8.78 -20.12
CA ALA A 424 15.22 -10.05 -19.43
C ALA A 424 15.07 -9.85 -17.92
N CYS A 425 14.28 -10.72 -17.29
CA CYS A 425 14.12 -10.71 -15.84
C CYS A 425 15.34 -11.33 -15.15
N THR A 426 15.62 -10.85 -13.94
CA THR A 426 16.71 -11.36 -13.12
C THR A 426 16.23 -11.78 -11.74
N ILE A 427 17.00 -12.65 -11.10
CA ILE A 427 16.77 -13.10 -9.73
C ILE A 427 18.04 -12.94 -8.88
N LYS A 428 17.93 -13.23 -7.58
CA LYS A 428 19.02 -13.14 -6.59
C LYS A 428 19.63 -11.73 -6.51
N GLY A 429 18.82 -10.69 -6.69
CA GLY A 429 19.24 -9.29 -6.70
C GLY A 429 20.09 -8.97 -7.92
N GLY A 430 19.56 -9.22 -9.13
CA GLY A 430 20.24 -8.88 -10.37
C GLY A 430 21.37 -9.81 -10.83
N ARG A 431 21.75 -10.80 -10.02
CA ARG A 431 22.97 -11.63 -10.27
C ARG A 431 22.77 -12.78 -11.24
N GLU A 432 21.53 -13.23 -11.44
CA GLU A 432 21.20 -14.33 -12.33
C GLU A 432 20.11 -13.89 -13.30
N THR A 433 20.40 -13.90 -14.60
CA THR A 433 19.43 -13.61 -15.67
C THR A 433 18.67 -14.87 -16.03
N ARG A 434 17.35 -14.76 -16.22
CA ARG A 434 16.47 -15.84 -16.63
C ARG A 434 16.02 -15.66 -18.07
N ASP A 435 15.68 -16.77 -18.73
CA ASP A 435 15.09 -16.79 -20.08
C ASP A 435 13.59 -16.47 -20.01
N MET A 436 13.27 -15.30 -19.48
CA MET A 436 11.91 -14.81 -19.20
C MET A 436 11.92 -13.31 -19.41
N ASP A 437 11.02 -12.81 -20.26
CA ASP A 437 10.90 -11.37 -20.46
C ASP A 437 9.97 -10.70 -19.44
N VAL A 438 10.12 -9.38 -19.31
CA VAL A 438 9.35 -8.60 -18.33
C VAL A 438 7.85 -8.70 -18.55
N VAL A 439 7.37 -8.76 -19.80
CA VAL A 439 5.95 -8.84 -20.16
C VAL A 439 5.36 -10.19 -19.72
N GLU A 440 6.09 -11.27 -19.98
CA GLU A 440 5.72 -12.61 -19.51
C GLU A 440 5.61 -12.65 -17.98
N LEU A 441 6.62 -12.13 -17.28
CA LEU A 441 6.61 -12.10 -15.81
C LEU A 441 5.43 -11.31 -15.26
N VAL A 442 5.23 -10.06 -15.70
CA VAL A 442 4.19 -9.19 -15.12
C VAL A 442 2.78 -9.73 -15.37
N ALA A 443 2.55 -10.34 -16.54
CA ALA A 443 1.26 -10.95 -16.87
C ALA A 443 0.97 -12.18 -16.00
N ALA A 444 2.00 -13.01 -15.73
CA ALA A 444 1.85 -14.17 -14.86
C ALA A 444 1.53 -13.78 -13.42
N VAL A 445 2.26 -12.80 -12.86
CA VAL A 445 2.05 -12.40 -11.46
C VAL A 445 0.76 -11.62 -11.24
N GLU A 446 0.30 -10.85 -12.23
CA GLU A 446 -1.04 -10.26 -12.22
C GLU A 446 -2.11 -11.36 -12.15
N ALA A 447 -1.99 -12.40 -12.99
CA ALA A 447 -2.92 -13.53 -12.96
C ALA A 447 -2.91 -14.28 -11.61
N MET A 448 -1.77 -14.32 -10.92
CA MET A 448 -1.63 -14.92 -9.59
C MET A 448 -2.21 -14.06 -8.45
N GLY A 449 -2.57 -12.80 -8.70
CA GLY A 449 -3.16 -11.91 -7.71
C GLY A 449 -2.20 -10.85 -7.16
N ALA A 450 -1.07 -10.55 -7.81
CA ALA A 450 -0.31 -9.35 -7.48
C ALA A 450 -1.18 -8.10 -7.69
N GLY A 451 -1.09 -7.12 -6.78
CA GLY A 451 -1.86 -5.88 -6.88
C GLY A 451 -1.04 -4.66 -7.26
N GLU A 452 0.29 -4.78 -7.37
CA GLU A 452 1.16 -3.69 -7.77
C GLU A 452 2.52 -4.22 -8.24
N ILE A 453 3.11 -3.61 -9.27
CA ILE A 453 4.47 -3.91 -9.73
C ILE A 453 5.41 -2.80 -9.28
N LEU A 454 6.46 -3.17 -8.54
CA LEU A 454 7.62 -2.34 -8.33
C LEU A 454 8.61 -2.59 -9.47
N LEU A 455 8.58 -1.72 -10.48
CA LEU A 455 9.36 -1.87 -11.72
C LEU A 455 10.71 -1.18 -11.58
N ASN A 456 11.72 -1.93 -11.15
CA ASN A 456 13.10 -1.46 -11.16
C ASN A 456 13.66 -1.50 -12.59
N CYS A 457 14.87 -0.99 -12.77
CA CYS A 457 15.60 -1.09 -14.03
C CYS A 457 17.10 -1.16 -13.72
N ILE A 458 17.70 -2.32 -13.96
CA ILE A 458 19.11 -2.57 -13.62
C ILE A 458 20.02 -1.56 -14.32
N ASP A 459 19.73 -1.24 -15.58
CA ASP A 459 20.55 -0.34 -16.40
C ASP A 459 20.42 1.15 -15.99
N LYS A 460 19.38 1.51 -15.20
CA LYS A 460 19.16 2.87 -14.68
C LYS A 460 19.47 3.01 -13.19
N ASP A 461 19.67 1.90 -12.47
CA ASP A 461 19.98 1.98 -11.05
C ASP A 461 21.31 2.73 -10.83
N GLY A 462 21.35 3.60 -9.82
CA GLY A 462 22.55 4.37 -9.50
C GLY A 462 22.84 5.56 -10.40
N THR A 463 22.36 5.58 -11.65
CA THR A 463 22.80 6.55 -12.68
C THR A 463 22.34 7.98 -12.43
N ASN A 464 21.25 8.17 -11.68
CA ASN A 464 20.58 9.46 -11.49
C ASN A 464 20.27 10.16 -12.84
N SER A 465 19.91 9.40 -13.89
CA SER A 465 19.69 9.90 -15.26
C SER A 465 18.24 9.81 -15.74
N GLY A 466 17.29 9.57 -14.84
CA GLY A 466 15.88 9.38 -15.14
C GLY A 466 15.48 7.91 -15.29
N PHE A 467 14.18 7.66 -15.22
CA PHE A 467 13.59 6.33 -15.33
C PHE A 467 13.66 5.79 -16.76
N ASP A 468 13.50 4.47 -16.94
CA ASP A 468 13.36 3.86 -18.27
C ASP A 468 11.90 3.95 -18.75
N LEU A 469 11.60 4.97 -19.56
CA LEU A 469 10.24 5.23 -20.05
C LEU A 469 9.75 4.16 -21.05
N GLU A 470 10.65 3.53 -21.80
CA GLU A 470 10.27 2.48 -22.77
C GLU A 470 9.84 1.21 -22.02
N LEU A 471 10.59 0.84 -20.98
CA LEU A 471 10.25 -0.26 -20.09
C LEU A 471 8.90 -0.04 -19.40
N ILE A 472 8.68 1.16 -18.83
CA ILE A 472 7.43 1.49 -18.15
C ILE A 472 6.25 1.38 -19.10
N ASN A 473 6.34 1.95 -20.29
CA ASN A 473 5.27 1.88 -21.29
C ASN A 473 5.02 0.45 -21.79
N GLN A 474 6.06 -0.36 -21.93
CA GLN A 474 5.91 -1.78 -22.29
C GLN A 474 5.15 -2.55 -21.22
N VAL A 475 5.49 -2.37 -19.94
CA VAL A 475 4.82 -3.03 -18.82
C VAL A 475 3.38 -2.51 -18.66
N LYS A 476 3.15 -1.20 -18.73
CA LYS A 476 1.79 -0.62 -18.67
C LYS A 476 0.89 -1.08 -19.82
N GLY A 477 1.46 -1.44 -20.97
CA GLY A 477 0.72 -2.03 -22.09
C GLY A 477 0.37 -3.51 -21.89
N ALA A 478 1.01 -4.20 -20.94
CA ALA A 478 0.85 -5.63 -20.72
C ALA A 478 -0.14 -5.99 -19.60
N ILE A 479 -0.30 -5.13 -18.60
CA ILE A 479 -1.07 -5.41 -17.37
C ILE A 479 -2.02 -4.28 -17.00
N LYS A 480 -2.95 -4.58 -16.10
CA LYS A 480 -3.97 -3.66 -15.58
C LYS A 480 -3.82 -3.35 -14.09
N ILE A 481 -2.80 -3.88 -13.41
CA ILE A 481 -2.44 -3.49 -12.04
C ILE A 481 -1.51 -2.26 -12.02
N PRO A 482 -1.48 -1.50 -10.92
CA PRO A 482 -0.59 -0.36 -10.74
C PRO A 482 0.91 -0.69 -10.95
N VAL A 483 1.65 0.24 -11.55
CA VAL A 483 3.10 0.16 -11.77
C VAL A 483 3.79 1.35 -11.11
N ILE A 484 4.73 1.05 -10.23
CA ILE A 484 5.65 2.00 -9.61
C ILE A 484 6.91 2.07 -10.49
N ALA A 485 7.20 3.24 -11.05
CA ALA A 485 8.48 3.51 -11.70
C ALA A 485 9.59 3.62 -10.66
N SER A 486 10.63 2.79 -10.78
CA SER A 486 11.79 2.77 -9.89
C SER A 486 13.10 2.75 -10.70
N SER A 487 14.21 3.04 -10.03
CA SER A 487 15.58 3.14 -10.60
C SER A 487 15.80 4.32 -11.56
N GLY A 488 16.86 5.11 -11.31
CA GLY A 488 17.29 6.23 -12.17
C GLY A 488 16.87 7.64 -11.73
N ALA A 489 15.92 7.78 -10.79
CA ALA A 489 15.54 9.07 -10.21
C ALA A 489 16.75 9.77 -9.56
N GLY A 490 16.90 11.08 -9.84
CA GLY A 490 18.06 11.87 -9.40
C GLY A 490 17.76 13.34 -9.14
N ASN A 491 16.69 13.88 -9.73
CA ASN A 491 16.19 15.23 -9.51
C ASN A 491 14.66 15.27 -9.73
N PRO A 492 13.96 16.34 -9.31
CA PRO A 492 12.51 16.48 -9.49
C PRO A 492 12.02 16.39 -10.95
N GLY A 493 12.83 16.83 -11.92
CA GLY A 493 12.49 16.75 -13.35
C GLY A 493 12.28 15.33 -13.85
N HIS A 494 12.94 14.33 -13.26
CA HIS A 494 12.70 12.93 -13.62
C HIS A 494 11.31 12.43 -13.20
N PHE A 495 10.74 12.98 -12.12
CA PHE A 495 9.37 12.68 -11.71
C PHE A 495 8.35 13.35 -12.65
N GLU A 496 8.59 14.60 -13.04
CA GLU A 496 7.77 15.27 -14.07
C GLU A 496 7.78 14.47 -15.36
N ASP A 497 8.98 14.10 -15.84
CA ASP A 497 9.15 13.36 -17.08
C ASP A 497 8.39 12.02 -17.07
N VAL A 498 8.50 11.23 -16.00
CA VAL A 498 7.84 9.93 -15.95
C VAL A 498 6.32 10.06 -15.86
N PHE A 499 5.79 11.01 -15.09
CA PHE A 499 4.34 11.23 -15.00
C PHE A 499 3.75 11.87 -16.25
N ALA A 500 4.52 12.67 -17.00
CA ALA A 500 4.06 13.32 -18.23
C ALA A 500 4.15 12.42 -19.46
N LYS A 501 5.14 11.52 -19.52
CA LYS A 501 5.47 10.72 -20.72
C LYS A 501 5.05 9.25 -20.62
N THR A 502 4.51 8.83 -19.49
CA THR A 502 4.03 7.46 -19.26
C THR A 502 2.72 7.48 -18.48
N THR A 503 2.08 6.32 -18.38
CA THR A 503 0.89 6.10 -17.53
C THR A 503 1.23 5.44 -16.21
N THR A 504 2.47 5.59 -15.71
CA THR A 504 2.87 5.05 -14.40
C THR A 504 2.00 5.60 -13.27
N ASP A 505 1.74 4.75 -12.28
CA ASP A 505 0.79 5.07 -11.20
C ASP A 505 1.49 5.69 -9.98
N ALA A 506 2.79 5.44 -9.82
CA ALA A 506 3.65 6.04 -8.80
C ALA A 506 5.10 6.09 -9.27
N ALA A 507 5.92 6.89 -8.60
CA ALA A 507 7.36 6.95 -8.82
C ALA A 507 8.11 6.88 -7.49
N LEU A 508 9.19 6.10 -7.47
CA LEU A 508 9.99 5.82 -6.29
C LEU A 508 11.36 6.48 -6.40
N GLY A 509 11.74 7.19 -5.33
CA GLY A 509 13.10 7.70 -5.13
C GLY A 509 13.76 7.04 -3.92
N ALA A 510 15.05 6.73 -4.04
CA ALA A 510 15.86 6.20 -2.95
C ALA A 510 17.05 7.11 -2.67
N GLY A 511 18.08 7.03 -3.52
CA GLY A 511 19.36 7.70 -3.30
C GLY A 511 19.31 9.21 -3.14
N MET A 512 18.51 9.91 -3.96
CA MET A 512 18.41 11.37 -3.90
C MET A 512 17.79 11.89 -2.59
N PHE A 513 16.84 11.13 -2.02
CA PHE A 513 16.25 11.43 -0.71
C PHE A 513 17.20 11.07 0.42
N HIS A 514 17.84 9.91 0.33
CA HIS A 514 18.78 9.43 1.34
C HIS A 514 20.00 10.35 1.50
N ARG A 515 20.56 10.84 0.39
CA ARG A 515 21.69 11.79 0.39
C ARG A 515 21.28 13.22 0.72
N GLY A 516 19.98 13.50 0.84
CA GLY A 516 19.46 14.85 1.09
C GLY A 516 19.71 15.83 -0.06
N GLU A 517 19.98 15.34 -1.28
CA GLU A 517 20.10 16.18 -2.48
C GLU A 517 18.77 16.88 -2.78
N TYR A 518 17.68 16.13 -2.58
CA TYR A 518 16.31 16.62 -2.62
C TYR A 518 15.51 15.95 -1.51
N THR A 519 14.47 16.62 -1.04
CA THR A 519 13.44 16.06 -0.18
C THR A 519 12.22 15.66 -0.99
N VAL A 520 11.36 14.81 -0.43
CA VAL A 520 10.07 14.50 -1.08
C VAL A 520 9.23 15.77 -1.27
N LYS A 521 9.27 16.68 -0.29
CA LYS A 521 8.58 17.97 -0.37
C LYS A 521 9.01 18.77 -1.59
N GLN A 522 10.33 18.89 -1.84
CA GLN A 522 10.83 19.61 -3.00
C GLN A 522 10.41 18.98 -4.32
N VAL A 523 10.36 17.64 -4.39
CA VAL A 523 9.83 16.94 -5.59
C VAL A 523 8.35 17.30 -5.76
N LYS A 524 7.54 17.23 -4.71
CA LYS A 524 6.12 17.53 -4.77
C LYS A 524 5.80 18.99 -5.07
N ASP A 525 6.52 19.92 -4.46
CA ASP A 525 6.40 21.36 -4.74
C ASP A 525 6.65 21.61 -6.23
N PHE A 526 7.74 21.04 -6.78
CA PHE A 526 8.05 21.12 -8.20
C PHE A 526 6.95 20.52 -9.09
N LEU A 527 6.45 19.31 -8.77
CA LEU A 527 5.34 18.70 -9.52
C LEU A 527 4.06 19.56 -9.46
N GLY A 528 3.77 20.15 -8.30
CA GLY A 528 2.65 21.07 -8.11
C GLY A 528 2.78 22.35 -8.94
N GLU A 529 3.99 22.94 -9.03
CA GLU A 529 4.29 24.07 -9.91
C GLU A 529 4.08 23.74 -11.40
N LYS A 530 4.26 22.47 -11.78
CA LYS A 530 3.93 21.95 -13.13
C LYS A 530 2.46 21.61 -13.33
N GLY A 531 1.61 21.85 -12.33
CA GLY A 531 0.18 21.57 -12.40
C GLY A 531 -0.19 20.11 -12.20
N LEU A 532 0.72 19.27 -11.71
CA LEU A 532 0.40 17.88 -11.36
C LEU A 532 -0.20 17.81 -9.95
N MET A 533 -1.30 17.09 -9.81
CA MET A 533 -1.93 16.87 -8.51
C MET A 533 -1.02 16.05 -7.59
N VAL A 534 -0.63 16.62 -6.46
CA VAL A 534 0.20 15.95 -5.43
C VAL A 534 -0.47 16.07 -4.07
N ARG A 535 -0.23 15.09 -3.18
CA ARG A 535 -0.62 15.23 -1.78
C ARG A 535 0.31 16.20 -1.07
N GLN A 536 -0.24 17.26 -0.50
CA GLN A 536 0.49 18.16 0.37
C GLN A 536 0.61 17.57 1.79
N PHE A 537 1.77 17.78 2.43
CA PHE A 537 1.95 17.40 3.83
C PHE A 537 1.17 18.36 4.73
N GLU A 538 0.34 17.82 5.62
CA GLU A 538 -0.37 18.57 6.64
C GLU A 538 0.35 18.40 7.98
N SER A 539 0.68 19.49 8.66
CA SER A 539 1.36 19.46 9.96
C SER A 539 0.42 19.63 11.16
N GLU A 540 -0.79 20.12 10.93
CA GLU A 540 -1.73 20.51 11.99
C GLU A 540 -2.85 19.47 12.17
N LEU A 541 -2.92 18.88 13.36
CA LEU A 541 -3.97 17.95 13.79
C LEU A 541 -5.24 18.68 14.21
#